data_AF-A0A4Y2H286-F1
#
_entry.id   AF-A0A4Y2H286-F1
#
_cell.length_a   1.000
_cell.length_b   1.000
_cell.length_c   1.000
_cell.angle_alpha   90.00
_cell.angle_beta   90.00
_cell.angle_gamma   90.00
#
_symmetry.space_group_name_H-M   'P 1'
#
loop_
_entity.id
_entity.type
_entity.pdbx_description
1 polymer ?
#
loop_
_entity_poly.entity_id
_entity_poly.type
_entity_poly.pdbx_seq_one_letter_code
_entity_poly.pdbx_strand_id
1 'polypeptide(L)'
;MVEDGRTDLADAERQGRPTKVSTSDMVQRVEDIILSNRRVSVARISQELGMSVGRAHSIVRHQLDYRKLRSRWVPHSLSSEHKGARFAGSLEFL
;
A
#
# COMPACT_ATOMS: atom_id res chain seq x y z
N MET A 1 -0.66 55.95 -28.24
CA MET A 1 -0.27 54.59 -28.63
C MET A 1 0.91 54.20 -27.78
N VAL A 2 0.74 53.27 -26.85
CA VAL A 2 1.87 52.60 -26.20
C VAL A 2 1.55 51.12 -26.26
N GLU A 3 2.03 50.49 -27.33
CA GLU A 3 2.15 49.05 -27.49
C GLU A 3 3.43 48.65 -26.73
N ASP A 4 3.31 47.82 -25.70
CA ASP A 4 3.67 46.41 -25.83
C ASP A 4 3.35 45.70 -24.51
N GLY A 5 2.52 44.67 -24.60
CA GLY A 5 2.00 43.93 -23.47
C GLY A 5 3.11 43.12 -22.80
N ARG A 6 3.07 43.00 -21.48
CA ARG A 6 3.89 42.05 -20.74
C ARG A 6 3.54 40.62 -21.18
N THR A 7 4.19 40.13 -22.23
CA THR A 7 4.22 38.74 -22.66
C THR A 7 5.25 38.00 -21.84
N ASP A 8 4.93 37.74 -20.58
CA ASP A 8 5.40 36.51 -19.96
C ASP A 8 4.47 36.12 -18.79
N LEU A 9 3.52 35.24 -19.11
CA LEU A 9 2.57 34.65 -18.16
C LEU A 9 2.91 33.16 -17.95
N ALA A 10 4.18 32.80 -18.13
CA ALA A 10 4.69 31.51 -17.73
C ALA A 10 4.95 31.52 -16.22
N ASP A 11 4.15 30.79 -15.46
CA ASP A 11 4.45 30.49 -14.06
C ASP A 11 5.77 29.69 -14.06
N ALA A 12 6.84 30.28 -13.52
CA ALA A 12 8.10 29.57 -13.33
C ALA A 12 7.85 28.28 -12.52
N GLU A 13 8.63 27.22 -12.74
CA GLU A 13 8.50 25.98 -11.96
C GLU A 13 8.52 26.29 -10.46
N ARG A 14 7.33 26.31 -9.84
CA ARG A 14 7.19 26.51 -8.41
C ARG A 14 7.81 25.30 -7.72
N GLN A 15 8.98 25.51 -7.13
CA GLN A 15 9.55 24.58 -6.15
C GLN A 15 8.63 24.59 -4.93
N GLY A 16 7.58 23.78 -4.98
CA GLY A 16 6.72 23.50 -3.83
C GLY A 16 7.53 22.88 -2.68
N ARG A 17 6.89 22.74 -1.51
CA ARG A 17 7.52 22.22 -0.30
C ARG A 17 8.28 20.90 -0.56
N PRO A 18 9.58 20.80 -0.24
CA PRO A 18 10.34 19.58 -0.43
C PRO A 18 9.74 18.45 0.42
N THR A 19 9.13 17.45 -0.24
CA THR A 19 8.64 16.22 0.40
C THR A 19 9.59 15.04 0.13
N LYS A 20 10.66 15.27 -0.65
CA LYS A 20 11.45 14.19 -1.28
C LYS A 20 12.32 13.40 -0.29
N VAL A 21 12.82 14.01 0.79
CA VAL A 21 13.90 13.40 1.62
C VAL A 21 13.43 12.30 2.59
N SER A 22 12.14 12.23 2.93
CA SER A 22 11.61 11.18 3.83
C SER A 22 10.62 10.23 3.15
N THR A 23 10.45 10.31 1.82
CA THR A 23 9.42 9.51 1.14
C THR A 23 9.84 8.05 0.92
N SER A 24 11.08 7.76 0.50
CA SER A 24 11.52 6.38 0.24
C SER A 24 11.58 5.51 1.51
N ASP A 25 12.17 6.02 2.60
CA ASP A 25 12.23 5.29 3.89
C ASP A 25 10.82 5.02 4.45
N MET A 26 9.93 6.00 4.39
CA MET A 26 8.55 5.81 4.83
C MET A 26 7.77 4.81 3.97
N VAL A 27 8.01 4.78 2.65
CA VAL A 27 7.41 3.79 1.75
C VAL A 27 7.88 2.39 2.13
N GLN A 28 9.18 2.20 2.37
CA GLN A 28 9.73 0.91 2.79
C GLN A 28 9.12 0.45 4.12
N ARG A 29 9.03 1.32 5.12
CA ARG A 29 8.41 0.96 6.40
C ARG A 29 6.94 0.57 6.27
N VAL A 30 6.19 1.25 5.40
CA VAL A 30 4.79 0.87 5.10
C VAL A 30 4.76 -0.53 4.49
N GLU A 31 5.67 -0.83 3.56
CA GLU A 31 5.77 -2.15 2.95
C GLU A 31 6.13 -3.23 3.97
N ASP A 32 7.09 -2.98 4.85
CA ASP A 32 7.52 -3.93 5.90
C ASP A 32 6.37 -4.30 6.84
N ILE A 33 5.55 -3.31 7.23
CA ILE A 33 4.35 -3.54 8.06
C ILE A 33 3.33 -4.44 7.31
N ILE A 34 3.14 -4.20 6.02
CA ILE A 34 2.20 -4.98 5.18
C ILE A 34 2.71 -6.40 4.98
N LEU A 35 4.00 -6.60 4.74
CA LEU A 35 4.60 -7.92 4.58
C LEU A 35 4.55 -8.72 5.88
N SER A 36 4.74 -8.07 7.02
CA SER A 36 4.60 -8.68 8.35
C SER A 36 3.17 -9.11 8.65
N ASN A 37 2.17 -8.30 8.26
CA ASN A 37 0.76 -8.65 8.38
C ASN A 37 -0.05 -8.16 7.19
N ARG A 38 -0.30 -9.06 6.22
CA ARG A 38 -1.07 -8.75 5.00
C ARG A 38 -2.53 -8.34 5.23
N ARG A 39 -3.04 -8.41 6.47
CA ARG A 39 -4.39 -7.99 6.86
C ARG A 39 -4.42 -6.66 7.62
N VAL A 40 -3.29 -5.96 7.74
CA VAL A 40 -3.21 -4.66 8.42
C VAL A 40 -4.11 -3.62 7.74
N SER A 41 -4.69 -2.72 8.55
CA SER A 41 -5.52 -1.62 8.04
C SER A 41 -4.67 -0.36 7.80
N VAL A 42 -5.08 0.47 6.83
CA VAL A 42 -4.42 1.76 6.56
C VAL A 42 -4.45 2.68 7.79
N ALA A 43 -5.52 2.63 8.58
CA ALA A 43 -5.61 3.39 9.84
C ALA A 43 -4.56 2.93 10.86
N ARG A 44 -4.29 1.61 10.94
CA ARG A 44 -3.25 1.09 11.82
C ARG A 44 -1.86 1.51 11.38
N ILE A 45 -1.57 1.42 10.07
CA ILE A 45 -0.30 1.91 9.50
C ILE A 45 -0.10 3.39 9.82
N SER A 46 -1.15 4.19 9.64
CA SER A 46 -1.14 5.63 9.94
C SER A 46 -0.83 5.90 11.42
N GLN A 47 -1.46 5.17 12.34
CA GLN A 47 -1.21 5.28 13.77
C GLN A 47 0.23 4.89 14.14
N GLU A 48 0.73 3.79 13.57
CA GLU A 48 2.04 3.22 13.89
C GLU A 48 3.19 4.10 13.39
N LEU A 49 3.02 4.70 12.21
CA LEU A 49 4.02 5.58 11.60
C LEU A 49 3.80 7.07 11.88
N GLY A 50 2.80 7.42 12.69
CA GLY A 50 2.50 8.81 13.05
C GLY A 50 2.17 9.70 11.84
N MET A 51 1.57 9.15 10.78
CA MET A 51 1.24 9.87 9.55
C MET A 51 -0.27 9.97 9.35
N SER A 52 -0.72 10.81 8.43
CA SER A 52 -2.15 10.91 8.11
C SER A 52 -2.65 9.64 7.38
N VAL A 53 -3.91 9.28 7.62
CA VAL A 53 -4.58 8.15 6.95
C VAL A 53 -4.56 8.31 5.43
N GLY A 54 -4.76 9.54 4.92
CA GLY A 54 -4.72 9.83 3.49
C GLY A 54 -3.33 9.61 2.88
N ARG A 55 -2.25 9.97 3.60
CA ARG A 55 -0.87 9.72 3.16
C ARG A 55 -0.56 8.23 3.16
N ALA A 56 -0.93 7.50 4.22
CA ALA A 56 -0.78 6.05 4.27
C ALA A 56 -1.55 5.37 3.12
N HIS A 57 -2.79 5.78 2.87
CA HIS A 57 -3.59 5.28 1.74
C HIS A 57 -2.90 5.54 0.40
N SER A 58 -2.37 6.74 0.19
CA SER A 58 -1.67 7.12 -1.04
C SER A 58 -0.41 6.28 -1.27
N ILE A 59 0.38 6.03 -0.22
CA ILE A 59 1.55 5.15 -0.31
C ILE A 59 1.12 3.73 -0.72
N VAL A 60 0.15 3.15 -0.01
CA VAL A 60 -0.33 1.79 -0.28
C VAL A 60 -0.88 1.67 -1.70
N ARG A 61 -1.68 2.63 -2.16
CA ARG A 61 -2.38 2.52 -3.44
C ARG A 61 -1.57 2.98 -4.65
N HIS A 62 -0.77 4.04 -4.53
CA HIS A 62 -0.14 4.70 -5.68
C HIS A 62 1.37 4.50 -5.74
N GLN A 63 2.04 4.26 -4.61
CA GLN A 63 3.49 4.07 -4.59
C GLN A 63 3.86 2.58 -4.56
N LEU A 64 3.13 1.78 -3.78
CA LEU A 64 3.31 0.31 -3.70
C LEU A 64 2.37 -0.48 -4.63
N ASP A 65 1.40 0.20 -5.25
CA ASP A 65 0.36 -0.38 -6.12
C ASP A 65 -0.39 -1.58 -5.49
N TYR A 66 -0.54 -1.57 -4.15
CA TYR A 66 -1.28 -2.60 -3.46
C TYR A 66 -2.79 -2.36 -3.50
N ARG A 67 -3.53 -3.47 -3.63
CA ARG A 67 -4.99 -3.50 -3.65
C ARG A 67 -5.54 -4.32 -2.49
N LYS A 68 -6.57 -3.80 -1.84
CA LYS A 68 -7.33 -4.57 -0.84
C LYS A 68 -8.11 -5.70 -1.53
N LEU A 69 -7.78 -6.93 -1.19
CA LEU A 69 -8.50 -8.13 -1.60
C LEU A 69 -9.39 -8.64 -0.46
N ARG A 70 -10.54 -9.22 -0.80
CA ARG A 70 -11.39 -9.92 0.17
C ARG A 70 -10.82 -11.32 0.40
N SER A 71 -10.79 -11.75 1.66
CA SER A 71 -10.45 -13.13 1.99
C SER A 71 -11.56 -14.06 1.49
N ARG A 72 -11.19 -15.24 0.99
CA ARG A 72 -12.16 -16.29 0.65
C ARG A 72 -12.70 -16.91 1.93
N TRP A 73 -13.99 -17.26 1.92
CA TRP A 73 -14.58 -18.01 3.02
C TRP A 73 -14.04 -19.44 3.02
N VAL A 74 -13.66 -19.94 4.20
CA VAL A 74 -13.18 -21.31 4.39
C VAL A 74 -14.16 -22.00 5.31
N PRO A 75 -14.81 -23.10 4.88
CA PRO A 75 -15.89 -23.71 5.65
C PRO A 75 -15.48 -24.23 7.03
N HIS A 76 -14.27 -24.79 7.14
CA HIS A 76 -13.81 -25.46 8.34
C HIS A 76 -12.33 -25.11 8.62
N SER A 77 -12.00 -24.96 9.89
CA SER A 77 -10.61 -24.87 10.33
C SER A 77 -10.04 -26.29 10.50
N LEU A 78 -9.16 -26.71 9.59
CA LEU A 78 -8.64 -28.08 9.58
C LEU A 78 -7.53 -28.28 10.63
N SER A 79 -7.62 -29.40 11.36
CA SER A 79 -6.54 -29.91 12.21
C SER A 79 -5.36 -30.42 11.36
N SER A 80 -4.22 -30.68 12.00
CA SER A 80 -3.07 -31.32 11.34
C SER A 80 -3.43 -32.68 10.77
N GLU A 81 -4.17 -33.49 11.52
CA GLU A 81 -4.66 -34.80 11.10
C GLU A 81 -5.57 -34.71 9.85
N HIS A 82 -6.55 -33.80 9.86
CA HIS A 82 -7.42 -33.58 8.70
C HIS A 82 -6.63 -33.18 7.45
N LYS A 83 -5.58 -32.35 7.61
CA LYS A 83 -4.71 -31.97 6.48
C LYS A 83 -3.92 -33.17 5.96
N GLY A 84 -3.40 -34.01 6.86
CA GLY A 84 -2.69 -35.24 6.50
C GLY A 84 -3.56 -36.21 5.71
N ALA A 85 -4.77 -36.50 6.20
CA ALA A 85 -5.72 -37.37 5.52
C ALA A 85 -6.10 -36.84 4.13
N ARG A 86 -6.32 -35.53 3.99
CA ARG A 86 -6.61 -34.91 2.69
C ARG A 86 -5.43 -35.01 1.72
N PHE A 87 -4.21 -34.84 2.20
CA PHE A 87 -3.00 -34.97 1.38
C PHE A 87 -2.80 -36.42 0.92
N ALA A 88 -2.92 -37.39 1.83
CA ALA A 88 -2.83 -38.81 1.50
C ALA A 88 -3.89 -39.20 0.46
N GLY A 89 -5.15 -38.82 0.67
CA GLY A 89 -6.22 -39.05 -0.30
C GLY A 89 -5.92 -38.41 -1.67
N SER A 90 -5.31 -37.23 -1.72
CA SER A 90 -4.96 -36.59 -3.00
C SER A 90 -3.89 -37.34 -3.80
N LEU A 91 -3.07 -38.18 -3.15
CA LEU A 91 -2.06 -39.02 -3.80
C LEU A 91 -2.61 -40.38 -4.25
N GLU A 92 -3.68 -40.87 -3.63
CA GLU A 92 -4.32 -42.14 -4.03
C GLU A 92 -5.16 -42.02 -5.32
N PHE A 93 -5.57 -40.81 -5.69
CA PHE A 93 -6.36 -40.54 -6.90
C PHE A 93 -5.52 -40.13 -8.13
N LEU A 94 -4.18 -40.20 -8.04
CA LEU A 94 -3.23 -39.99 -9.15
C LEU A 94 -2.61 -41.33 -9.57
#